data_AF-A0A8T8SCF5-F1
#
_entry.id   AF-A0A8T8SCF5-F1
#
_cell.length_a   1.000
_cell.length_b   1.000
_cell.length_c   1.000
_cell.angle_alpha   90.00
_cell.angle_beta   90.00
_cell.angle_gamma   90.00
#
_symmetry.space_group_name_H-M   'P 1'
#
loop_
_entity.id
_entity.type
_entity.pdbx_description
1 polymer ?
#
loop_
_entity_poly.entity_id
_entity_poly.type
_entity_poly.pdbx_seq_one_letter_code
_entity_poly.pdbx_strand_id
1 'polypeptide(L)'
;MPVSETDAAVSVSLRFLDRLPEDERAAIEEAIYAQLDADVEAEQVEAARKAEEDAERLQQEAREAEEENERQTQALREQEAHLLAAKNLVDLAKAQTQTLDTKEKSKKVVQDDNMENTLDLLVAVPSQKIRDKIRNNDFIDLWHLTAEGMAVATKSKLTGDTSFTLGADGTFEMKDSTVGFKPDQDLPMASWVTALGNYVRVMQAEGVAENIVHSLVRLNHTLINHPLFEQHGAAIRLWHRRHRYQWTCSGSLNASGMRFNLGKPNPAHFDELRLGLLEQRAERRVTASKKRPHFDDTSSTSSTPGIPRAKIARSNFRCFVCFSNEGGHPFRTCAAKERVDGKEQLVVRGPTGRIVFADSQKPICLDFQLKGCSTTCRTGGTHRCANCGHGGHGASSCSA
;
A
#
# COMPACT_ATOMS: atom_id res chain seq x y z
N MET A 1 45.25 2.01 -51.35
CA MET A 1 45.91 2.27 -50.07
C MET A 1 45.00 3.23 -49.31
N PRO A 2 44.27 2.80 -48.27
CA PRO A 2 43.47 3.73 -47.49
C PRO A 2 44.45 4.61 -46.70
N VAL A 3 44.44 5.90 -46.99
CA VAL A 3 45.11 6.92 -46.20
C VAL A 3 44.43 6.89 -44.83
N SER A 4 45.16 6.55 -43.76
CA SER A 4 44.59 6.47 -42.42
C SER A 4 44.01 7.83 -42.05
N GLU A 5 42.92 7.88 -41.27
CA GLU A 5 42.28 9.14 -40.87
C GLU A 5 43.26 10.11 -40.19
N THR A 6 44.35 9.58 -39.61
CA THR A 6 45.49 10.32 -39.08
C THR A 6 46.28 11.10 -40.15
N ASP A 7 46.56 10.51 -41.33
CA ASP A 7 47.26 11.18 -42.43
C ASP A 7 46.44 12.35 -43.01
N ALA A 8 45.12 12.19 -43.06
CA ALA A 8 44.23 13.24 -43.52
C ALA A 8 44.20 14.44 -42.54
N ALA A 9 44.16 14.18 -41.23
CA ALA A 9 44.21 15.21 -40.19
C ALA A 9 45.55 15.95 -40.17
N VAL A 10 46.67 15.23 -40.29
CA VAL A 10 48.03 15.79 -40.43
C VAL A 10 48.10 16.69 -41.67
N SER A 11 47.61 16.22 -42.82
CA SER A 11 47.62 17.01 -44.06
C SER A 11 46.79 18.30 -44.01
N VAL A 12 45.79 18.37 -43.13
CA VAL A 12 44.98 19.59 -42.92
C VAL A 12 45.70 20.55 -41.97
N SER A 13 46.31 20.02 -40.91
CA SER A 13 47.09 20.79 -39.94
C SER A 13 48.38 21.37 -40.53
N LEU A 14 48.97 20.77 -41.56
CA LEU A 14 50.20 21.29 -42.19
C LEU A 14 49.94 22.38 -43.25
N ARG A 15 48.70 22.56 -43.72
CA ARG A 15 48.37 23.56 -44.78
C ARG A 15 48.60 25.01 -44.38
N PHE A 16 48.61 25.34 -43.09
CA PHE A 16 48.87 26.71 -42.65
C PHE A 16 50.36 27.06 -42.67
N LEU A 17 51.25 26.07 -42.68
CA LEU A 17 52.70 26.26 -42.73
C LEU A 17 53.14 26.91 -44.05
N ASP A 18 52.39 26.72 -45.13
CA ASP A 18 52.62 27.36 -46.44
C ASP A 18 52.57 28.90 -46.39
N ARG A 19 51.96 29.47 -45.35
CA ARG A 19 51.81 30.92 -45.14
C ARG A 19 52.85 31.53 -44.20
N LEU A 20 53.72 30.72 -43.61
CA LEU A 20 54.73 31.15 -42.65
C LEU A 20 56.11 31.39 -43.32
N PRO A 21 56.98 32.22 -42.72
CA PRO A 21 58.37 32.37 -43.14
C PRO A 21 59.13 31.02 -43.11
N GLU A 22 60.00 30.75 -44.09
CA GLU A 22 60.69 29.45 -44.25
C GLU A 22 61.54 29.06 -43.03
N ASP A 23 62.04 30.04 -42.29
CA ASP A 23 62.87 29.89 -41.09
C ASP A 23 62.11 29.37 -39.86
N GLU A 24 60.78 29.52 -39.82
CA GLU A 24 59.94 29.08 -38.68
C GLU A 24 59.17 27.79 -38.96
N ARG A 25 59.05 27.37 -40.24
CA ARG A 25 58.23 26.23 -40.66
C ARG A 25 58.65 24.91 -40.03
N ALA A 26 59.94 24.60 -40.04
CA ALA A 26 60.46 23.32 -39.55
C ALA A 26 60.22 23.14 -38.05
N ALA A 27 60.39 24.20 -37.25
CA ALA A 27 60.17 24.16 -35.81
C ALA A 27 58.68 23.98 -35.45
N ILE A 28 57.78 24.59 -36.23
CA ILE A 28 56.33 24.49 -36.00
C ILE A 28 55.81 23.13 -36.48
N GLU A 29 56.34 22.59 -37.58
CA GLU A 29 56.02 21.24 -38.06
C GLU A 29 56.42 20.17 -37.03
N GLU A 30 57.64 20.26 -36.48
CA GLU A 30 58.11 19.36 -35.42
C GLU A 30 57.22 19.44 -34.16
N ALA A 31 56.78 20.64 -33.78
CA ALA A 31 55.87 20.83 -32.66
C ALA A 31 54.47 20.22 -32.91
N ILE A 32 53.97 20.28 -34.15
CA ILE A 32 52.68 19.66 -34.52
C ILE A 32 52.77 18.14 -34.43
N TYR A 33 53.84 17.54 -34.97
CA TYR A 33 54.04 16.09 -34.87
C TYR A 33 54.20 15.65 -33.42
N ALA A 34 54.98 16.36 -32.61
CA ALA A 34 55.14 16.05 -31.19
C ALA A 34 53.82 16.12 -30.40
N GLN A 35 52.94 17.09 -30.73
CA GLN A 35 51.63 17.19 -30.10
C GLN A 35 50.70 16.03 -30.53
N LEU A 36 50.70 15.66 -31.80
CA LEU A 36 49.90 14.56 -32.31
C LEU A 36 50.34 13.21 -31.72
N ASP A 37 51.65 12.99 -31.59
CA ASP A 37 52.18 11.79 -30.95
C ASP A 37 51.75 11.74 -29.48
N ALA A 38 51.82 12.86 -28.76
CA ALA A 38 51.36 12.95 -27.37
C ALA A 38 49.84 12.71 -27.22
N ASP A 39 49.03 13.21 -28.16
CA ASP A 39 47.58 13.01 -28.15
C ASP A 39 47.23 11.54 -28.43
N VAL A 40 47.92 10.89 -29.38
CA VAL A 40 47.75 9.46 -29.68
C VAL A 40 48.14 8.59 -28.48
N GLU A 41 49.25 8.91 -27.80
CA GLU A 41 49.66 8.21 -26.57
C GLU A 41 48.62 8.38 -25.46
N ALA A 42 48.08 9.60 -25.27
CA ALA A 42 47.05 9.87 -24.27
C ALA A 42 45.75 9.08 -24.55
N GLU A 43 45.30 9.04 -25.80
CA GLU A 43 44.14 8.25 -26.22
C GLU A 43 44.34 6.75 -25.98
N GLN A 44 45.53 6.22 -26.26
CA GLN A 44 45.86 4.82 -26.00
C GLN A 44 45.84 4.49 -24.50
N VAL A 45 46.37 5.38 -23.65
CA VAL A 45 46.34 5.21 -22.19
C VAL A 45 44.91 5.25 -21.66
N GLU A 46 44.08 6.17 -22.15
CA GLU A 46 42.67 6.24 -21.75
C GLU A 46 41.87 5.03 -22.21
N ALA A 47 42.10 4.56 -23.44
CA ALA A 47 41.49 3.35 -23.97
C ALA A 47 41.89 2.11 -23.16
N ALA A 48 43.16 2.00 -22.76
CA ALA A 48 43.65 0.92 -21.91
C ALA A 48 43.00 0.94 -20.52
N ARG A 49 42.91 2.11 -19.88
CA ARG A 49 42.25 2.26 -18.57
C ARG A 49 40.77 1.86 -18.64
N LYS A 50 40.06 2.31 -19.68
CA LYS A 50 38.65 1.96 -19.86
C LYS A 50 38.44 0.47 -20.10
N ALA A 51 39.35 -0.18 -20.83
CA ALA A 51 39.31 -1.63 -21.04
C ALA A 51 39.53 -2.41 -19.74
N GLU A 52 40.40 -1.91 -18.85
CA GLU A 52 40.62 -2.50 -17.51
C GLU A 52 39.37 -2.34 -16.63
N GLU A 53 38.78 -1.14 -16.55
CA GLU A 53 37.55 -0.88 -15.79
C GLU A 53 36.36 -1.74 -16.29
N ASP A 54 36.23 -1.90 -17.61
CA ASP A 54 35.19 -2.75 -18.22
C ASP A 54 35.43 -4.24 -17.91
N ALA A 55 36.69 -4.69 -17.89
CA ALA A 55 37.05 -6.05 -17.53
C ALA A 55 36.77 -6.34 -16.03
N GLU A 56 37.07 -5.39 -15.14
CA GLU A 56 36.74 -5.50 -13.72
C GLU A 56 35.23 -5.59 -13.48
N ARG A 57 34.44 -4.77 -14.18
CA ARG A 57 32.97 -4.80 -14.11
C ARG A 57 32.42 -6.15 -14.55
N LEU A 58 32.90 -6.69 -15.67
CA LEU A 58 32.50 -8.02 -16.16
C LEU A 58 32.87 -9.14 -15.17
N GLN A 59 34.04 -9.07 -14.53
CA GLN A 59 34.44 -10.03 -13.50
C GLN A 59 33.58 -9.92 -12.23
N GLN A 60 33.13 -8.72 -11.87
CA GLN A 60 32.22 -8.53 -10.75
C GLN A 60 30.82 -9.10 -11.07
N GLU A 61 30.27 -8.78 -12.24
CA GLU A 61 28.97 -9.33 -12.68
C GLU A 61 29.00 -10.87 -12.75
N ALA A 62 30.12 -11.46 -13.20
CA ALA A 62 30.28 -12.92 -13.21
C ALA A 62 30.28 -13.53 -11.80
N ARG A 63 30.94 -12.89 -10.82
CA ARG A 63 30.93 -13.34 -9.42
C ARG A 63 29.54 -13.23 -8.79
N GLU A 64 28.85 -12.13 -9.02
CA GLU A 64 27.48 -11.93 -8.52
C GLU A 64 26.50 -12.96 -9.11
N ALA A 65 26.65 -13.30 -10.40
CA ALA A 65 25.86 -14.33 -11.06
C ALA A 65 26.16 -15.74 -10.51
N GLU A 66 27.43 -16.04 -10.20
CA GLU A 66 27.83 -17.30 -9.57
C GLU A 66 27.24 -17.42 -8.15
N GLU A 67 27.33 -16.37 -7.33
CA GLU A 67 26.72 -16.32 -5.99
C GLU A 67 25.18 -16.44 -6.02
N GLU A 68 24.52 -15.85 -7.03
CA GLU A 68 23.08 -16.02 -7.20
C GLU A 68 22.72 -17.46 -7.61
N ASN A 69 23.48 -18.07 -8.51
CA ASN A 69 23.29 -19.46 -8.89
C ASN A 69 23.53 -20.43 -7.71
N GLU A 70 24.54 -20.17 -6.88
CA GLU A 70 24.76 -20.93 -5.65
C GLU A 70 23.58 -20.80 -4.68
N ARG A 71 23.03 -19.60 -4.50
CA ARG A 71 21.82 -19.41 -3.67
C ARG A 71 20.61 -20.15 -4.23
N GLN A 72 20.41 -20.12 -5.54
CA GLN A 72 19.30 -20.85 -6.19
C GLN A 72 19.46 -22.37 -6.05
N THR A 73 20.67 -22.90 -6.21
CA THR A 73 20.93 -24.34 -6.06
C THR A 73 20.81 -24.80 -4.60
N GLN A 74 21.23 -23.98 -3.63
CA GLN A 74 21.00 -24.26 -2.21
C GLN A 74 19.51 -24.28 -1.87
N ALA A 75 18.73 -23.30 -2.35
CA ALA A 75 17.28 -23.27 -2.13
C ALA A 75 16.57 -24.49 -2.71
N LEU A 76 16.99 -24.97 -3.89
CA LEU A 76 16.45 -26.21 -4.48
C LEU A 76 16.81 -27.44 -3.65
N ARG A 77 18.04 -27.53 -3.14
CA ARG A 77 18.45 -28.64 -2.24
C ARG A 77 17.67 -28.61 -0.92
N GLU A 78 17.43 -27.44 -0.34
CA GLU A 78 16.61 -27.29 0.85
C GLU A 78 15.17 -27.72 0.57
N GLN A 79 14.59 -27.31 -0.56
CA GLN A 79 13.25 -27.73 -0.97
C GLN A 79 13.17 -29.26 -1.14
N GLU A 80 14.16 -29.88 -1.78
CA GLU A 80 14.23 -31.34 -1.93
C GLU A 80 14.37 -32.04 -0.57
N ALA A 81 15.21 -31.51 0.33
CA ALA A 81 15.35 -32.02 1.70
C ALA A 81 14.04 -31.91 2.50
N HIS A 82 13.30 -30.80 2.34
CA HIS A 82 11.98 -30.64 2.95
C HIS A 82 10.95 -31.64 2.41
N LEU A 83 10.96 -31.90 1.09
CA LEU A 83 10.10 -32.91 0.48
C LEU A 83 10.46 -34.33 0.93
N LEU A 84 11.74 -34.65 1.05
CA LEU A 84 12.22 -35.93 1.60
C LEU A 84 11.84 -36.10 3.08
N ALA A 85 12.01 -35.05 3.90
CA ALA A 85 11.58 -35.06 5.29
C ALA A 85 10.06 -35.24 5.42
N ALA A 86 9.27 -34.55 4.60
CA ALA A 86 7.83 -34.72 4.55
C ALA A 86 7.43 -36.14 4.14
N LYS A 87 8.10 -36.72 3.14
CA LYS A 87 7.89 -38.11 2.72
C LYS A 87 8.21 -39.09 3.85
N ASN A 88 9.32 -38.90 4.56
CA ASN A 88 9.69 -39.72 5.72
C ASN A 88 8.64 -39.63 6.85
N LEU A 89 8.08 -38.45 7.10
CA LEU A 89 6.99 -38.29 8.08
C LEU A 89 5.71 -39.02 7.64
N VAL A 90 5.37 -38.97 6.35
CA VAL A 90 4.23 -39.73 5.79
C VAL A 90 4.46 -41.24 5.90
N ASP A 91 5.69 -41.71 5.62
CA ASP A 91 6.02 -43.13 5.72
C ASP A 91 6.05 -43.60 7.18
N LEU A 92 6.51 -42.76 8.13
CA LEU A 92 6.37 -43.00 9.58
C LEU A 92 4.92 -43.05 10.03
N ALA A 93 4.06 -42.15 9.53
CA ALA A 93 2.63 -42.16 9.84
C ALA A 93 1.92 -43.40 9.25
N LYS A 94 2.32 -43.86 8.06
CA LYS A 94 1.87 -45.12 7.46
C LYS A 94 2.34 -46.35 8.27
N ALA A 95 3.57 -46.34 8.77
CA ALA A 95 4.09 -47.40 9.63
C ALA A 95 3.41 -47.41 11.01
N GLN A 96 3.08 -46.26 11.58
CA GLN A 96 2.31 -46.15 12.83
C GLN A 96 0.84 -46.56 12.67
N THR A 97 0.23 -46.32 11.51
CA THR A 97 -1.15 -46.77 11.25
C THR A 97 -1.24 -48.28 11.03
N GLN A 98 -0.19 -48.94 10.52
CA GLN A 98 -0.13 -50.41 10.47
C GLN A 98 0.09 -51.08 11.84
N THR A 99 0.71 -50.40 12.80
CA THR A 99 0.91 -50.93 14.17
C THR A 99 -0.24 -50.66 15.13
N LEU A 100 -1.16 -49.76 14.80
CA LEU A 100 -2.31 -49.39 15.64
C LEU A 100 -3.62 -50.14 15.32
N ASP A 101 -3.62 -51.12 14.41
CA ASP A 101 -4.81 -51.93 14.09
C ASP A 101 -5.23 -52.90 15.22
N THR A 102 -4.55 -52.90 16.37
CA THR A 102 -5.03 -53.54 17.61
C THR A 102 -5.26 -52.52 18.71
N LYS A 103 -6.55 -52.20 18.94
CA LYS A 103 -7.11 -51.31 19.97
C LYS A 103 -6.91 -49.79 19.74
N GLU A 104 -7.90 -49.18 19.11
CA GLU A 104 -8.75 -48.17 19.74
C GLU A 104 -9.90 -47.80 18.80
N LYS A 105 -11.14 -47.86 19.29
CA LYS A 105 -12.32 -47.35 18.57
C LYS A 105 -12.39 -45.83 18.73
N SER A 106 -11.36 -45.12 18.26
CA SER A 106 -11.52 -43.72 17.89
C SER A 106 -12.28 -43.70 16.57
N LYS A 107 -13.36 -42.92 16.47
CA LYS A 107 -14.10 -42.73 15.21
C LYS A 107 -13.10 -42.26 14.16
N LYS A 108 -12.71 -43.16 13.25
CA LYS A 108 -11.96 -42.79 12.04
C LYS A 108 -12.80 -41.73 11.33
N VAL A 109 -12.22 -40.54 11.17
CA VAL A 109 -12.81 -39.50 10.33
C VAL A 109 -12.73 -40.03 8.90
N VAL A 110 -13.88 -40.38 8.34
CA VAL A 110 -14.00 -40.84 6.95
C VAL A 110 -14.34 -39.62 6.12
N GLN A 111 -13.49 -39.32 5.15
CA GLN A 111 -13.74 -38.32 4.12
C GLN A 111 -14.69 -38.96 3.09
N ASP A 112 -15.79 -38.28 2.79
CA ASP A 112 -16.67 -38.65 1.70
C ASP A 112 -16.31 -37.78 0.49
N ASP A 113 -15.64 -38.38 -0.49
CA ASP A 113 -15.20 -37.68 -1.70
C ASP A 113 -16.36 -37.24 -2.60
N ASN A 114 -17.59 -37.72 -2.35
CA ASN A 114 -18.80 -37.27 -3.04
C ASN A 114 -19.52 -36.12 -2.30
N MET A 115 -19.09 -35.77 -1.09
CA MET A 115 -19.65 -34.65 -0.33
C MET A 115 -18.89 -33.37 -0.64
N GLU A 116 -19.54 -32.46 -1.35
CA GLU A 116 -19.03 -31.10 -1.54
C GLU A 116 -19.16 -30.29 -0.23
N ASN A 117 -18.17 -29.44 0.02
CA ASN A 117 -18.21 -28.53 1.16
C ASN A 117 -19.26 -27.44 0.93
N THR A 118 -20.48 -27.66 1.40
CA THR A 118 -21.59 -26.69 1.31
C THR A 118 -21.49 -25.54 2.31
N LEU A 119 -20.39 -25.42 3.10
CA LEU A 119 -20.08 -24.25 3.93
C LEU A 119 -19.51 -23.07 3.13
N ASP A 120 -19.79 -22.99 1.82
CA ASP A 120 -19.52 -21.80 0.98
C ASP A 120 -20.12 -20.51 1.55
N LEU A 121 -21.11 -20.61 2.45
CA LEU A 121 -21.68 -19.50 3.21
C LEU A 121 -20.67 -18.77 4.11
N LEU A 122 -19.53 -19.38 4.44
CA LEU A 122 -18.47 -18.79 5.28
C LEU A 122 -17.22 -18.39 4.49
N VAL A 123 -17.13 -18.74 3.20
CA VAL A 123 -16.06 -18.22 2.34
C VAL A 123 -16.41 -16.77 2.02
N ALA A 124 -15.65 -15.84 2.58
CA ALA A 124 -15.86 -14.41 2.31
C ALA A 124 -15.60 -14.13 0.82
N VAL A 125 -16.68 -14.10 0.04
CA VAL A 125 -16.66 -13.78 -1.39
C VAL A 125 -17.16 -12.35 -1.63
N PRO A 126 -16.70 -11.67 -2.70
CA PRO A 126 -17.27 -10.39 -3.07
C PRO A 126 -18.77 -10.48 -3.36
N SER A 127 -19.48 -9.35 -3.29
CA SER A 127 -20.90 -9.31 -3.63
C SER A 127 -21.14 -9.69 -5.09
N GLN A 128 -22.33 -10.19 -5.40
CA GLN A 128 -22.65 -10.62 -6.77
C GLN A 128 -22.51 -9.46 -7.76
N LYS A 129 -22.96 -8.26 -7.39
CA LYS A 129 -22.78 -7.03 -8.18
C LYS A 129 -21.31 -6.76 -8.53
N ILE A 130 -20.39 -6.97 -7.60
CA ILE A 130 -18.96 -6.78 -7.83
C ILE A 130 -18.42 -7.87 -8.77
N ARG A 131 -18.85 -9.12 -8.59
CA ARG A 131 -18.51 -10.22 -9.52
C ARG A 131 -19.01 -9.94 -10.93
N ASP A 132 -20.25 -9.47 -11.07
CA ASP A 132 -20.85 -9.13 -12.37
C ASP A 132 -20.07 -7.99 -13.04
N LYS A 133 -19.68 -6.97 -12.28
CA LYS A 133 -18.79 -5.91 -12.78
C LYS A 133 -17.44 -6.46 -13.25
N ILE A 134 -16.82 -7.36 -12.48
CA ILE A 134 -15.55 -7.98 -12.87
C ILE A 134 -15.71 -8.78 -14.16
N ARG A 135 -16.77 -9.60 -14.26
CA ARG A 135 -17.11 -10.38 -15.46
C ARG A 135 -17.25 -9.48 -16.70
N ASN A 136 -17.89 -8.33 -16.53
CA ASN A 136 -18.10 -7.34 -17.60
C ASN A 136 -16.87 -6.46 -17.87
N ASN A 137 -15.75 -6.68 -17.17
CA ASN A 137 -14.56 -5.83 -17.22
C ASN A 137 -14.83 -4.37 -16.84
N ASP A 138 -15.75 -4.12 -15.92
CA ASP A 138 -16.07 -2.80 -15.40
C ASP A 138 -15.14 -2.37 -14.27
N PHE A 139 -15.11 -1.06 -14.01
CA PHE A 139 -14.30 -0.52 -12.94
C PHE A 139 -14.86 -0.89 -11.56
N ILE A 140 -13.95 -1.33 -10.69
CA ILE A 140 -14.19 -1.55 -9.27
C ILE A 140 -13.06 -0.96 -8.41
N ASP A 141 -13.43 -0.48 -7.23
CA ASP A 141 -12.48 -0.16 -6.16
C ASP A 141 -12.05 -1.45 -5.44
N LEU A 142 -10.77 -1.56 -5.07
CA LEU A 142 -10.20 -2.80 -4.53
C LEU A 142 -10.70 -3.10 -3.12
N TRP A 143 -11.26 -2.13 -2.41
CA TRP A 143 -11.83 -2.34 -1.08
C TRP A 143 -12.84 -3.49 -1.06
N HIS A 144 -13.65 -3.64 -2.11
CA HIS A 144 -14.64 -4.72 -2.22
C HIS A 144 -14.02 -6.13 -2.25
N LEU A 145 -12.73 -6.22 -2.56
CA LEU A 145 -11.96 -7.45 -2.63
C LEU A 145 -11.04 -7.63 -1.42
N THR A 146 -11.10 -6.73 -0.44
CA THR A 146 -10.43 -6.91 0.86
C THR A 146 -11.24 -7.83 1.76
N ALA A 147 -10.61 -8.41 2.79
CA ALA A 147 -11.32 -9.19 3.81
C ALA A 147 -12.44 -8.38 4.48
N GLU A 148 -12.23 -7.08 4.75
CA GLU A 148 -13.26 -6.19 5.30
C GLU A 148 -14.44 -6.05 4.33
N GLY A 149 -14.18 -5.75 3.05
CA GLY A 149 -15.22 -5.56 2.04
C GLY A 149 -16.02 -6.84 1.75
N MET A 150 -15.34 -7.98 1.65
CA MET A 150 -16.00 -9.28 1.43
C MET A 150 -16.79 -9.74 2.67
N ALA A 151 -16.32 -9.44 3.88
CA ALA A 151 -17.07 -9.70 5.11
C ALA A 151 -18.34 -8.84 5.19
N VAL A 152 -18.30 -7.57 4.76
CA VAL A 152 -19.49 -6.70 4.66
C VAL A 152 -20.49 -7.28 3.66
N ALA A 153 -20.04 -7.69 2.48
CA ALA A 153 -20.89 -8.33 1.49
C ALA A 153 -21.53 -9.63 2.00
N THR A 154 -20.75 -10.47 2.68
CA THR A 154 -21.22 -11.73 3.26
C THR A 154 -22.24 -11.48 4.37
N LYS A 155 -21.98 -10.50 5.24
CA LYS A 155 -22.92 -10.11 6.29
C LYS A 155 -24.23 -9.61 5.70
N SER A 156 -24.19 -8.74 4.68
CA SER A 156 -25.41 -8.26 4.01
C SER A 156 -26.23 -9.40 3.39
N LYS A 157 -25.59 -10.42 2.82
CA LYS A 157 -26.27 -11.64 2.33
C LYS A 157 -26.95 -12.40 3.48
N LEU A 158 -26.25 -12.58 4.60
CA LEU A 158 -26.74 -13.36 5.75
C LEU A 158 -27.84 -12.64 6.54
N THR A 159 -27.75 -11.32 6.69
CA THR A 159 -28.69 -10.55 7.51
C THR A 159 -29.91 -10.05 6.74
N GLY A 160 -29.94 -10.16 5.41
CA GLY A 160 -31.03 -9.65 4.57
C GLY A 160 -31.20 -8.12 4.65
N ASP A 161 -30.18 -7.41 5.15
CA ASP A 161 -30.21 -5.97 5.39
C ASP A 161 -29.90 -5.24 4.08
N THR A 162 -30.80 -5.41 3.10
CA THR A 162 -30.75 -4.75 1.79
C THR A 162 -31.48 -3.43 1.89
N SER A 163 -30.74 -2.33 2.10
CA SER A 163 -31.33 -1.00 1.95
C SER A 163 -31.73 -0.78 0.49
N PHE A 164 -33.02 -0.53 0.24
CA PHE A 164 -33.53 -0.19 -1.09
C PHE A 164 -33.62 1.32 -1.24
N THR A 165 -33.31 1.82 -2.43
CA THR A 165 -33.65 3.18 -2.85
C THR A 165 -34.60 3.08 -4.03
N LEU A 166 -35.75 3.75 -3.92
CA LEU A 166 -36.68 3.90 -5.03
C LEU A 166 -36.17 5.04 -5.90
N GLY A 167 -35.78 4.72 -7.14
CA GLY A 167 -35.43 5.70 -8.15
C GLY A 167 -36.64 6.57 -8.51
N ALA A 168 -36.39 7.78 -9.01
CA ALA A 168 -37.45 8.71 -9.43
C ALA A 168 -38.30 8.17 -10.61
N ASP A 169 -37.82 7.13 -11.27
CA ASP A 169 -38.42 6.36 -12.35
C ASP A 169 -39.18 5.10 -11.85
N GLY A 170 -39.26 4.89 -10.54
CA GLY A 170 -39.92 3.72 -9.94
C GLY A 170 -39.06 2.46 -9.92
N THR A 171 -37.77 2.54 -10.29
CA THR A 171 -36.86 1.39 -10.23
C THR A 171 -36.39 1.13 -8.80
N PHE A 172 -36.36 -0.15 -8.39
CA PHE A 172 -35.81 -0.56 -7.10
C PHE A 172 -34.31 -0.80 -7.25
N GLU A 173 -33.49 0.11 -6.74
CA GLU A 173 -32.05 -0.10 -6.65
C GLU A 173 -31.65 -0.65 -5.29
N MET A 174 -31.02 -1.82 -5.29
CA MET A 174 -30.42 -2.41 -4.09
C MET A 174 -29.13 -1.66 -3.77
N LYS A 175 -29.09 -0.98 -2.61
CA LYS A 175 -27.91 -0.24 -2.17
C LYS A 175 -27.01 -1.13 -1.34
N ASP A 176 -25.81 -1.39 -1.87
CA ASP A 176 -24.76 -2.10 -1.14
C ASP A 176 -24.35 -1.30 0.11
N SER A 177 -24.15 -2.02 1.22
CA SER A 177 -23.62 -1.43 2.44
C SER A 177 -22.15 -1.01 2.21
N THR A 178 -21.88 0.29 2.19
CA THR A 178 -20.52 0.87 2.06
C THR A 178 -19.91 1.19 3.43
N VAL A 179 -20.36 0.51 4.49
CA VAL A 179 -19.88 0.77 5.86
C VAL A 179 -18.39 0.47 5.92
N GLY A 180 -17.60 1.49 6.26
CA GLY A 180 -16.14 1.37 6.35
C GLY A 180 -15.41 1.35 5.00
N PHE A 181 -16.08 1.78 3.91
CA PHE A 181 -15.43 1.93 2.60
C PHE A 181 -14.18 2.82 2.71
N LYS A 182 -13.10 2.35 2.08
CA LYS A 182 -11.83 3.07 1.96
C LYS A 182 -11.44 3.13 0.48
N PRO A 183 -11.04 4.29 -0.05
CA PRO A 183 -10.52 4.36 -1.41
C PRO A 183 -9.14 3.67 -1.49
N ASP A 184 -8.73 3.22 -2.67
CA ASP A 184 -7.52 2.40 -2.86
C ASP A 184 -6.25 3.00 -2.23
N GLN A 185 -6.06 4.33 -2.33
CA GLN A 185 -4.87 5.00 -1.78
C GLN A 185 -4.77 4.91 -0.25
N ASP A 186 -5.91 4.81 0.42
CA ASP A 186 -6.04 4.76 1.88
C ASP A 186 -6.08 3.33 2.42
N LEU A 187 -6.04 2.31 1.54
CA LEU A 187 -5.93 0.92 1.95
C LEU A 187 -4.56 0.63 2.59
N PRO A 188 -4.51 -0.14 3.71
CA PRO A 188 -3.26 -0.69 4.20
C PRO A 188 -2.56 -1.53 3.14
N MET A 189 -1.23 -1.51 3.12
CA MET A 189 -0.42 -2.18 2.10
C MET A 189 -0.78 -3.67 1.98
N ALA A 190 -0.77 -4.40 3.10
CA ALA A 190 -1.11 -5.82 3.11
C ALA A 190 -2.53 -6.11 2.57
N SER A 191 -3.50 -5.27 2.94
CA SER A 191 -4.88 -5.40 2.46
C SER A 191 -4.98 -5.12 0.96
N TRP A 192 -4.24 -4.14 0.45
CA TRP A 192 -4.20 -3.81 -0.96
C TRP A 192 -3.56 -4.92 -1.79
N VAL A 193 -2.39 -5.43 -1.39
CA VAL A 193 -1.72 -6.55 -2.07
C VAL A 193 -2.60 -7.80 -2.09
N THR A 194 -3.24 -8.12 -0.96
CA THR A 194 -4.18 -9.25 -0.90
C THR A 194 -5.38 -9.05 -1.82
N ALA A 195 -5.93 -7.83 -1.87
CA ALA A 195 -7.04 -7.51 -2.76
C ALA A 195 -6.68 -7.65 -4.24
N LEU A 196 -5.43 -7.34 -4.64
CA LEU A 196 -4.95 -7.58 -6.00
C LEU A 196 -4.92 -9.07 -6.35
N GLY A 197 -4.44 -9.91 -5.44
CA GLY A 197 -4.48 -11.37 -5.60
C GLY A 197 -5.92 -11.89 -5.70
N ASN A 198 -6.81 -11.38 -4.87
CA ASN A 198 -8.25 -11.70 -4.94
C ASN A 198 -8.86 -11.27 -6.27
N TYR A 199 -8.46 -10.13 -6.81
CA TYR A 199 -8.97 -9.65 -8.10
C TYR A 199 -8.64 -10.63 -9.22
N VAL A 200 -7.38 -11.06 -9.32
CA VAL A 200 -6.94 -12.04 -10.32
C VAL A 200 -7.71 -13.35 -10.18
N ARG A 201 -7.86 -13.87 -8.95
CA ARG A 201 -8.60 -15.11 -8.69
C ARG A 201 -10.07 -15.00 -9.10
N VAL A 202 -10.73 -13.90 -8.76
CA VAL A 202 -12.14 -13.68 -9.13
C VAL A 202 -12.29 -13.51 -10.63
N MET A 203 -11.39 -12.80 -11.31
CA MET A 203 -11.41 -12.69 -12.78
C MET A 203 -11.31 -14.06 -13.46
N GLN A 204 -10.42 -14.93 -12.98
CA GLN A 204 -10.30 -16.31 -13.47
C GLN A 204 -11.58 -17.11 -13.24
N ALA A 205 -12.15 -17.03 -12.03
CA ALA A 205 -13.39 -17.72 -11.68
C ALA A 205 -14.61 -17.23 -12.47
N GLU A 206 -14.66 -15.95 -12.85
CA GLU A 206 -15.72 -15.37 -13.67
C GLU A 206 -15.52 -15.57 -15.19
N GLY A 207 -14.43 -16.24 -15.60
CA GLY A 207 -14.15 -16.50 -17.02
C GLY A 207 -13.72 -15.25 -17.80
N VAL A 208 -13.09 -14.27 -17.15
CA VAL A 208 -12.50 -13.12 -17.85
C VAL A 208 -11.35 -13.60 -18.73
N ALA A 209 -11.24 -13.05 -19.94
CA ALA A 209 -10.25 -13.44 -20.93
C ALA A 209 -8.81 -13.42 -20.39
N GLU A 210 -8.05 -14.49 -20.62
CA GLU A 210 -6.71 -14.71 -20.03
C GLU A 210 -5.72 -13.59 -20.35
N ASN A 211 -5.78 -13.01 -21.56
CA ASN A 211 -4.94 -11.89 -21.94
C ASN A 211 -5.15 -10.65 -21.05
N ILE A 212 -6.38 -10.40 -20.59
CA ILE A 212 -6.71 -9.32 -19.67
C ILE A 212 -6.20 -9.67 -18.26
N VAL A 213 -6.41 -10.91 -17.81
CA VAL A 213 -5.91 -11.41 -16.51
C VAL A 213 -4.39 -11.29 -16.44
N HIS A 214 -3.66 -11.77 -17.44
CA HIS A 214 -2.20 -11.65 -17.52
C HIS A 214 -1.74 -10.19 -17.55
N SER A 215 -2.48 -9.30 -18.22
CA SER A 215 -2.19 -7.88 -18.24
C SER A 215 -2.36 -7.24 -16.86
N LEU A 216 -3.39 -7.62 -16.09
CA LEU A 216 -3.56 -7.18 -14.71
C LEU A 216 -2.44 -7.71 -13.80
N VAL A 217 -2.05 -8.98 -13.93
CA VAL A 217 -0.92 -9.56 -13.18
C VAL A 217 0.36 -8.77 -13.44
N ARG A 218 0.64 -8.42 -14.70
CA ARG A 218 1.79 -7.59 -15.07
C ARG A 218 1.72 -6.21 -14.42
N LEU A 219 0.57 -5.54 -14.49
CA LEU A 219 0.36 -4.25 -13.81
C LEU A 219 0.64 -4.35 -12.31
N ASN A 220 0.07 -5.37 -11.65
CA ASN A 220 0.25 -5.59 -10.21
C ASN A 220 1.74 -5.76 -9.88
N HIS A 221 2.45 -6.61 -10.63
CA HIS A 221 3.87 -6.87 -10.44
C HIS A 221 4.71 -5.59 -10.63
N THR A 222 4.47 -4.83 -11.70
CA THR A 222 5.19 -3.58 -11.98
C THR A 222 5.00 -2.55 -10.87
N LEU A 223 3.78 -2.42 -10.33
CA LEU A 223 3.49 -1.40 -9.33
C LEU A 223 3.90 -1.82 -7.91
N ILE A 224 3.76 -3.09 -7.53
CA ILE A 224 4.24 -3.60 -6.23
C ILE A 224 5.76 -3.48 -6.12
N ASN A 225 6.49 -3.80 -7.19
CA ASN A 225 7.95 -3.76 -7.22
C ASN A 225 8.52 -2.41 -7.66
N HIS A 226 7.70 -1.35 -7.63
CA HIS A 226 8.17 -0.02 -8.01
C HIS A 226 9.24 0.48 -7.01
N PRO A 227 10.37 1.06 -7.45
CA PRO A 227 11.46 1.46 -6.55
C PRO A 227 11.04 2.42 -5.42
N LEU A 228 10.02 3.23 -5.68
CA LEU A 228 9.49 4.21 -4.72
C LEU A 228 8.26 3.72 -3.93
N PHE A 229 7.98 2.41 -3.92
CA PHE A 229 6.80 1.85 -3.24
C PHE A 229 6.77 2.13 -1.74
N GLU A 230 7.90 1.94 -1.05
CA GLU A 230 7.99 2.18 0.39
C GLU A 230 7.76 3.66 0.76
N GLN A 231 8.29 4.58 -0.04
CA GLN A 231 8.22 6.02 0.24
C GLN A 231 6.88 6.64 -0.20
N HIS A 232 6.34 6.14 -1.33
CA HIS A 232 5.21 6.75 -2.03
C HIS A 232 4.07 5.75 -2.32
N GLY A 233 3.89 4.74 -1.46
CA GLY A 233 2.90 3.68 -1.67
C GLY A 233 1.47 4.19 -1.90
N ALA A 234 1.06 5.28 -1.26
CA ALA A 234 -0.26 5.89 -1.50
C ALA A 234 -0.41 6.42 -2.94
N ALA A 235 0.64 7.02 -3.51
CA ALA A 235 0.65 7.49 -4.88
C ALA A 235 0.60 6.33 -5.87
N ILE A 236 1.32 5.23 -5.59
CA ILE A 236 1.29 4.03 -6.44
C ILE A 236 -0.08 3.34 -6.41
N ARG A 237 -0.71 3.23 -5.24
CA ARG A 237 -2.08 2.70 -5.14
C ARG A 237 -3.09 3.58 -5.90
N LEU A 238 -2.93 4.91 -5.84
CA LEU A 238 -3.74 5.84 -6.61
C LEU A 238 -3.48 5.72 -8.13
N TRP A 239 -2.22 5.56 -8.53
CA TRP A 239 -1.82 5.34 -9.92
C TRP A 239 -2.44 4.06 -10.46
N HIS A 240 -2.37 2.97 -9.71
CA HIS A 240 -3.03 1.72 -10.05
C HIS A 240 -4.53 1.92 -10.27
N ARG A 241 -5.21 2.61 -9.35
CA ARG A 241 -6.65 2.88 -9.45
C ARG A 241 -6.98 3.69 -10.71
N ARG A 242 -6.26 4.79 -10.95
CA ARG A 242 -6.45 5.67 -12.11
C ARG A 242 -6.22 4.91 -13.41
N HIS A 243 -5.20 4.07 -13.48
CA HIS A 243 -4.88 3.27 -14.66
C HIS A 243 -5.99 2.26 -15.00
N ARG A 244 -6.52 1.53 -14.00
CA ARG A 244 -7.68 0.62 -14.20
C ARG A 244 -8.93 1.37 -14.68
N TYR A 245 -9.18 2.55 -14.09
CA TYR A 245 -10.31 3.38 -14.47
C TYR A 245 -10.20 3.86 -15.93
N GLN A 246 -9.05 4.43 -16.30
CA GLN A 246 -8.76 4.86 -17.66
C GLN A 246 -8.87 3.71 -18.66
N TRP A 247 -8.38 2.51 -18.30
CA TRP A 247 -8.51 1.32 -19.13
C TRP A 247 -9.97 0.97 -19.41
N THR A 248 -10.81 0.99 -18.37
CA THR A 248 -12.25 0.72 -18.49
C THR A 248 -12.93 1.72 -19.44
N CYS A 249 -12.63 3.01 -19.28
CA CYS A 249 -13.22 4.06 -20.11
C CYS A 249 -12.67 4.08 -21.55
N SER A 250 -11.45 3.57 -21.78
CA SER A 250 -10.76 3.72 -23.07
C SER A 250 -11.51 3.14 -24.26
N GLY A 251 -12.25 2.04 -24.06
CA GLY A 251 -13.03 1.39 -25.12
C GLY A 251 -14.21 2.24 -25.59
N SER A 252 -14.83 3.01 -24.70
CA SER A 252 -15.95 3.89 -25.05
C SER A 252 -15.51 5.21 -25.71
N LEU A 253 -14.21 5.52 -25.64
CA LEU A 253 -13.65 6.79 -26.09
C LEU A 253 -13.03 6.73 -27.50
N ASN A 254 -13.01 5.56 -28.14
CA ASN A 254 -12.46 5.42 -29.49
C ASN A 254 -13.40 4.68 -30.43
N ALA A 255 -13.29 4.99 -31.73
CA ALA A 255 -14.14 4.42 -32.77
C ALA A 255 -13.99 2.90 -32.92
N SER A 256 -12.85 2.34 -32.52
CA SER A 256 -12.58 0.90 -32.60
C SER A 256 -13.18 0.08 -31.46
N GLY A 257 -13.69 0.71 -30.39
CA GLY A 257 -14.13 0.01 -29.18
C GLY A 257 -13.00 -0.65 -28.36
N MET A 258 -11.74 -0.56 -28.83
CA MET A 258 -10.62 -1.32 -28.28
C MET A 258 -10.03 -0.64 -27.05
N ARG A 259 -9.76 -1.40 -26.00
CA ARG A 259 -9.09 -0.88 -24.81
C ARG A 259 -7.57 -0.96 -24.98
N PHE A 260 -6.82 -0.02 -24.39
CA PHE A 260 -5.36 -0.10 -24.37
C PHE A 260 -4.87 -1.28 -23.50
N ASN A 261 -3.58 -1.60 -23.54
CA ASN A 261 -3.04 -2.70 -22.75
C ASN A 261 -2.99 -2.36 -21.25
N LEU A 262 -3.79 -3.04 -20.43
CA LEU A 262 -3.85 -2.83 -18.98
C LEU A 262 -2.50 -3.03 -18.27
N GLY A 263 -1.64 -3.90 -18.79
CA GLY A 263 -0.33 -4.23 -18.20
C GLY A 263 0.80 -3.26 -18.54
N LYS A 264 0.50 -2.14 -19.21
CA LYS A 264 1.48 -1.11 -19.57
C LYS A 264 1.10 0.24 -18.93
N PRO A 265 1.41 0.45 -17.64
CA PRO A 265 1.13 1.73 -16.98
C PRO A 265 2.03 2.85 -17.52
N ASN A 266 1.49 4.06 -17.67
CA ASN A 266 2.24 5.24 -18.11
C ASN A 266 3.02 5.86 -16.93
N PRO A 267 4.37 5.84 -16.94
CA PRO A 267 5.17 6.37 -15.83
C PRO A 267 4.94 7.85 -15.55
N ALA A 268 4.62 8.66 -16.55
CA ALA A 268 4.38 10.10 -16.37
C ALA A 268 3.20 10.38 -15.42
N HIS A 269 2.22 9.50 -15.35
CA HIS A 269 1.09 9.65 -14.41
C HIS A 269 1.53 9.49 -12.95
N PHE A 270 2.61 8.75 -12.67
CA PHE A 270 3.08 8.57 -11.30
C PHE A 270 3.60 9.88 -10.72
N ASP A 271 4.41 10.63 -11.46
CA ASP A 271 4.97 11.89 -10.98
C ASP A 271 3.90 12.95 -10.72
N GLU A 272 2.92 13.06 -11.63
CA GLU A 272 1.76 13.94 -11.45
C GLU A 272 1.01 13.62 -10.15
N LEU A 273 0.72 12.33 -9.91
CA LEU A 273 -0.01 11.88 -8.72
C LEU A 273 0.80 12.04 -7.43
N ARG A 274 2.11 11.79 -7.50
CA ARG A 274 3.04 11.96 -6.38
C ARG A 274 3.10 13.43 -5.96
N LEU A 275 3.28 14.33 -6.91
CA LEU A 275 3.30 15.78 -6.66
C LEU A 275 1.97 16.26 -6.09
N GLY A 276 0.85 15.90 -6.71
CA GLY A 276 -0.48 16.30 -6.23
C GLY A 276 -0.79 15.82 -4.79
N LEU A 277 -0.34 14.62 -4.41
CA LEU A 277 -0.50 14.15 -3.02
C LEU A 277 0.40 14.90 -2.03
N LEU A 278 1.62 15.29 -2.45
CA LEU A 278 2.51 16.11 -1.63
C LEU A 278 1.94 17.52 -1.43
N GLU A 279 1.40 18.12 -2.49
CA GLU A 279 0.71 19.41 -2.46
C GLU A 279 -0.51 19.38 -1.55
N GLN A 280 -1.40 18.39 -1.71
CA GLN A 280 -2.56 18.24 -0.81
C GLN A 280 -2.15 18.08 0.65
N ARG A 281 -1.05 17.39 0.93
CA ARG A 281 -0.52 17.25 2.30
C ARG A 281 0.04 18.58 2.80
N ALA A 282 0.71 19.35 1.96
CA ALA A 282 1.19 20.69 2.29
C ALA A 282 0.04 21.67 2.53
N GLU A 283 -0.98 21.69 1.67
CA GLU A 283 -2.20 22.48 1.82
C GLU A 283 -2.94 22.15 3.11
N ARG A 284 -3.10 20.87 3.46
CA ARG A 284 -3.69 20.47 4.75
C ARG A 284 -2.89 20.96 5.94
N ARG A 285 -1.56 21.01 5.85
CA ARG A 285 -0.71 21.63 6.89
C ARG A 285 -0.91 23.14 6.95
N VAL A 286 -0.93 23.83 5.82
CA VAL A 286 -1.11 25.29 5.75
C VAL A 286 -2.50 25.69 6.26
N THR A 287 -3.56 25.01 5.85
CA THR A 287 -4.94 25.25 6.33
C THR A 287 -5.11 24.92 7.81
N ALA A 288 -4.44 23.89 8.33
CA ALA A 288 -4.39 23.61 9.77
C ALA A 288 -3.64 24.71 10.54
N SER A 289 -2.58 25.29 9.97
CA SER A 289 -1.85 26.44 10.53
C SER A 289 -2.66 27.74 10.47
N LYS A 290 -3.44 27.97 9.42
CA LYS A 290 -4.28 29.17 9.24
C LYS A 290 -5.52 29.20 10.14
N LYS A 291 -5.93 28.06 10.70
CA LYS A 291 -6.99 27.96 11.72
C LYS A 291 -6.51 28.25 13.15
N ARG A 292 -5.24 28.57 13.35
CA ARG A 292 -4.80 29.19 14.61
C ARG A 292 -5.07 30.71 14.51
N PRO A 293 -5.82 31.32 15.43
CA PRO A 293 -5.97 32.76 15.44
C PRO A 293 -4.59 33.40 15.57
N HIS A 294 -4.27 34.26 14.62
CA HIS A 294 -3.06 35.09 14.62
C HIS A 294 -3.22 36.09 15.77
N PHE A 295 -2.46 35.89 16.84
CA PHE A 295 -2.22 36.95 17.82
C PHE A 295 -0.87 37.53 17.40
N ASP A 296 -0.89 38.76 16.90
CA ASP A 296 0.33 39.54 16.71
C ASP A 296 1.03 39.68 18.04
N ASP A 297 2.32 39.33 18.10
CA ASP A 297 3.21 40.11 18.94
C ASP A 297 4.63 40.15 18.40
N THR A 298 5.15 41.36 18.53
CA THR A 298 6.41 41.93 18.12
C THR A 298 7.65 41.26 18.72
N SER A 299 8.75 41.40 17.99
CA SER A 299 10.14 41.06 18.28
C SER A 299 10.59 41.11 19.75
N SER A 300 11.32 40.09 20.20
CA SER A 300 12.68 40.26 20.79
C SER A 300 13.36 38.93 21.12
N THR A 301 14.62 38.89 20.72
CA THR A 301 15.65 37.87 20.98
C THR A 301 16.06 37.81 22.46
N SER A 302 16.14 36.63 23.06
CA SER A 302 17.21 36.25 24.01
C SER A 302 17.09 34.79 24.45
N SER A 303 18.25 34.25 24.80
CA SER A 303 18.61 32.85 24.93
C SER A 303 18.43 32.28 26.35
N THR A 304 18.37 30.94 26.46
CA THR A 304 18.69 30.07 27.63
C THR A 304 17.57 29.80 28.68
N PRO A 305 17.66 28.71 29.50
CA PRO A 305 16.98 27.43 29.27
C PRO A 305 16.02 26.97 30.40
N GLY A 306 15.12 26.02 30.11
CA GLY A 306 14.44 25.18 31.11
C GLY A 306 12.99 25.54 31.48
N ILE A 307 12.03 24.82 30.88
CA ILE A 307 10.72 24.27 31.36
C ILE A 307 10.04 24.96 32.59
N PRO A 308 8.70 25.23 32.62
CA PRO A 308 7.62 24.57 31.88
C PRO A 308 6.65 25.48 31.12
N ARG A 309 6.17 24.93 30.00
CA ARG A 309 5.07 25.40 29.18
C ARG A 309 3.79 25.62 30.02
N ALA A 310 3.41 26.88 30.21
CA ALA A 310 2.16 27.25 30.85
C ALA A 310 0.96 26.70 30.05
N LYS A 311 0.07 26.03 30.78
CA LYS A 311 -1.12 25.33 30.29
C LYS A 311 -2.11 26.35 29.71
N ILE A 312 -2.38 26.26 28.41
CA ILE A 312 -3.68 26.64 27.87
C ILE A 312 -4.70 25.74 28.56
N ALA A 313 -5.68 26.34 29.23
CA ALA A 313 -6.75 25.66 29.95
C ALA A 313 -7.41 24.62 29.03
N ARG A 314 -7.09 23.36 29.28
CA ARG A 314 -7.69 22.20 28.63
C ARG A 314 -9.16 22.18 29.03
N SER A 315 -10.06 22.10 28.05
CA SER A 315 -11.41 21.59 28.25
C SER A 315 -11.33 20.38 29.19
N ASN A 316 -12.16 20.35 30.22
CA ASN A 316 -12.24 19.36 31.30
C ASN A 316 -12.54 17.93 30.80
N PHE A 317 -11.64 17.36 29.99
CA PHE A 317 -11.79 16.03 29.45
C PHE A 317 -11.43 15.02 30.53
N ARG A 318 -12.44 14.29 31.02
CA ARG A 318 -12.31 13.19 31.98
C ARG A 318 -12.29 11.86 31.24
N CYS A 319 -11.51 10.91 31.74
CA CYS A 319 -11.48 9.56 31.21
C CYS A 319 -12.87 8.91 31.33
N PHE A 320 -13.38 8.32 30.24
CA PHE A 320 -14.70 7.67 30.25
C PHE A 320 -14.78 6.45 31.17
N VAL A 321 -13.65 5.81 31.47
CA VAL A 321 -13.59 4.58 32.29
C VAL A 321 -13.38 4.93 33.76
N CYS A 322 -12.33 5.68 34.09
CA CYS A 322 -11.97 5.96 35.48
C CYS A 322 -12.28 7.37 35.96
N PHE A 323 -12.79 8.26 35.10
CA PHE A 323 -13.12 9.64 35.43
C PHE A 323 -11.94 10.58 35.78
N SER A 324 -10.69 10.11 35.65
CA SER A 324 -9.50 10.94 35.85
C SER A 324 -9.39 12.08 34.83
N ASN A 325 -9.01 13.27 35.30
CA ASN A 325 -8.66 14.45 34.49
C ASN A 325 -7.14 14.76 34.54
N GLU A 326 -6.33 13.84 35.06
CA GLU A 326 -4.91 14.07 35.31
C GLU A 326 -4.11 14.22 34.00
N GLY A 327 -3.17 15.16 34.01
CA GLY A 327 -2.24 15.34 32.90
C GLY A 327 -1.29 14.16 32.79
N GLY A 328 -1.44 13.35 31.74
CA GLY A 328 -0.63 12.14 31.51
C GLY A 328 -1.42 10.84 31.66
N HIS A 329 -2.71 10.91 32.00
CA HIS A 329 -3.57 9.72 32.08
C HIS A 329 -3.65 8.97 30.73
N PRO A 330 -3.49 7.64 30.69
CA PRO A 330 -3.55 6.86 29.46
C PRO A 330 -4.99 6.64 28.98
N PHE A 331 -5.65 7.70 28.48
CA PHE A 331 -7.07 7.67 28.07
C PHE A 331 -7.42 6.55 27.06
N ARG A 332 -6.49 6.19 26.19
CA ARG A 332 -6.68 5.16 25.14
C ARG A 332 -6.57 3.73 25.62
N THR A 333 -5.93 3.48 26.77
CA THR A 333 -5.67 2.14 27.31
C THR A 333 -6.15 1.97 28.76
N CYS A 334 -6.76 3.01 29.35
CA CYS A 334 -7.30 2.96 30.70
C CYS A 334 -8.28 1.78 30.86
N ALA A 335 -7.91 0.85 31.76
CA ALA A 335 -8.68 -0.32 32.13
C ALA A 335 -8.89 -0.38 33.66
N ALA A 336 -9.00 0.78 34.30
CA ALA A 336 -9.29 0.86 35.74
C ALA A 336 -10.62 0.16 36.04
N LYS A 337 -10.70 -0.50 37.18
CA LYS A 337 -11.92 -1.20 37.64
C LYS A 337 -12.85 -0.31 38.48
N GLU A 338 -12.36 0.85 38.88
CA GLU A 338 -13.08 1.81 39.72
C GLU A 338 -12.87 3.24 39.20
N ARG A 339 -13.80 4.14 39.51
CA ARG A 339 -13.66 5.56 39.20
C ARG A 339 -12.91 6.29 40.31
N VAL A 340 -12.18 7.34 39.95
CA VAL A 340 -11.45 8.19 40.90
C VAL A 340 -12.38 8.97 41.85
N ASP A 341 -13.66 9.14 41.50
CA ASP A 341 -14.67 9.82 42.32
C ASP A 341 -15.46 8.84 43.23
N GLY A 342 -15.08 7.56 43.27
CA GLY A 342 -15.74 6.53 44.09
C GLY A 342 -17.14 6.14 43.61
N LYS A 343 -17.62 6.68 42.49
CA LYS A 343 -18.91 6.31 41.89
C LYS A 343 -18.76 5.02 41.05
N GLU A 344 -19.90 4.37 40.78
CA GLU A 344 -19.93 3.20 39.90
C GLU A 344 -19.49 3.53 38.46
N GLN A 345 -18.74 2.61 37.86
CA GLN A 345 -18.36 2.68 36.46
C GLN A 345 -19.55 2.36 35.57
N LEU A 346 -20.09 3.37 34.90
CA LEU A 346 -21.12 3.18 33.88
C LEU A 346 -20.55 2.61 32.58
N VAL A 347 -19.23 2.70 32.40
CA VAL A 347 -18.54 2.42 31.16
C VAL A 347 -17.26 1.62 31.45
N VAL A 348 -17.09 0.53 30.71
CA VAL A 348 -15.96 -0.39 30.82
C VAL A 348 -15.32 -0.63 29.46
N ARG A 349 -14.11 -1.19 29.44
CA ARG A 349 -13.52 -1.73 28.21
C ARG A 349 -13.99 -3.16 28.02
N GLY A 350 -14.71 -3.39 26.92
CA GLY A 350 -15.11 -4.73 26.52
C GLY A 350 -13.91 -5.57 26.03
N PRO A 351 -14.11 -6.88 25.82
CA PRO A 351 -13.06 -7.83 25.44
C PRO A 351 -12.36 -7.48 24.12
N THR A 352 -13.01 -6.72 23.23
CA THR A 352 -12.43 -6.24 21.97
C THR A 352 -11.67 -4.90 22.13
N GLY A 353 -11.42 -4.44 23.36
CA GLY A 353 -10.77 -3.16 23.68
C GLY A 353 -11.63 -1.91 23.45
N ARG A 354 -12.87 -2.07 22.98
CA ARG A 354 -13.83 -0.97 22.76
C ARG A 354 -14.49 -0.54 24.06
N ILE A 355 -14.82 0.75 24.13
CA ILE A 355 -15.50 1.33 25.28
C ILE A 355 -17.01 1.08 25.15
N VAL A 356 -17.59 0.41 26.14
CA VAL A 356 -18.99 -0.02 26.17
C VAL A 356 -19.65 0.37 27.49
N PHE A 357 -20.98 0.51 27.50
CA PHE A 357 -21.71 0.64 28.76
C PHE A 357 -21.69 -0.67 29.54
N ALA A 358 -21.44 -0.61 30.85
CA ALA A 358 -21.33 -1.80 31.71
C ALA A 358 -22.63 -2.62 31.79
N ASP A 359 -23.78 -1.95 31.72
CA ASP A 359 -25.10 -2.57 31.84
C ASP A 359 -25.57 -3.31 30.58
N SER A 360 -25.34 -2.71 29.41
CA SER A 360 -25.89 -3.14 28.13
C SER A 360 -24.83 -3.72 27.20
N GLN A 361 -23.55 -3.57 27.53
CA GLN A 361 -22.39 -3.92 26.71
C GLN A 361 -22.41 -3.29 25.30
N LYS A 362 -23.28 -2.29 25.08
CA LYS A 362 -23.37 -1.57 23.81
C LYS A 362 -22.26 -0.52 23.73
N PRO A 363 -21.66 -0.33 22.54
CA PRO A 363 -20.61 0.67 22.36
C PRO A 363 -21.16 2.08 22.63
N ILE A 364 -20.34 2.89 23.28
CA ILE A 364 -20.67 4.31 23.47
C ILE A 364 -20.53 5.05 22.12
N CYS A 365 -21.41 5.99 21.83
CA CYS A 365 -21.18 6.89 20.68
C CYS A 365 -20.16 7.97 21.08
N LEU A 366 -18.94 7.89 20.54
CA LEU A 366 -17.86 8.86 20.83
C LEU A 366 -18.18 10.27 20.32
N ASP A 367 -18.85 10.39 19.17
CA ASP A 367 -19.27 11.69 18.65
C ASP A 367 -20.27 12.36 19.60
N PHE A 368 -21.24 11.59 20.12
CA PHE A 368 -22.18 12.06 21.13
C PHE A 368 -21.44 12.50 22.40
N GLN A 369 -20.43 11.76 22.86
CA GLN A 369 -19.67 12.11 24.06
C GLN A 369 -18.86 13.41 23.94
N LEU A 370 -18.32 13.72 22.77
CA LEU A 370 -17.29 14.75 22.61
C LEU A 370 -17.80 16.06 22.02
N LYS A 371 -18.79 15.99 21.12
CA LYS A 371 -19.24 17.14 20.32
C LYS A 371 -20.75 17.18 20.08
N GLY A 372 -21.49 16.18 20.57
CA GLY A 372 -22.91 15.96 20.25
C GLY A 372 -23.11 15.16 18.95
N CYS A 373 -24.20 14.38 18.90
CA CYS A 373 -24.55 13.55 17.74
C CYS A 373 -26.08 13.60 17.52
N SER A 374 -26.52 13.63 16.25
CA SER A 374 -27.93 13.62 15.88
C SER A 374 -28.62 12.31 16.32
N THR A 375 -29.89 12.35 16.73
CA THR A 375 -30.67 11.19 17.23
C THR A 375 -30.51 9.90 16.40
N THR A 376 -30.37 9.99 15.07
CA THR A 376 -29.88 8.90 14.22
C THR A 376 -28.36 8.78 14.24
N CYS A 377 -27.85 7.92 15.12
CA CYS A 377 -26.43 7.63 15.25
C CYS A 377 -25.91 6.74 14.09
N ARG A 378 -25.09 7.30 13.19
CA ARG A 378 -24.48 6.53 12.08
C ARG A 378 -23.55 5.40 12.54
N THR A 379 -23.03 5.47 13.77
CA THR A 379 -22.09 4.48 14.32
C THR A 379 -22.77 3.38 15.13
N GLY A 380 -24.11 3.45 15.30
CA GLY A 380 -24.88 2.51 16.12
C GLY A 380 -24.55 2.57 17.62
N GLY A 381 -23.82 3.58 18.06
CA GLY A 381 -23.45 3.77 19.46
C GLY A 381 -24.59 4.36 20.29
N THR A 382 -24.68 3.96 21.55
CA THR A 382 -25.75 4.44 22.45
C THR A 382 -25.52 5.91 22.82
N HIS A 383 -26.57 6.73 22.68
CA HIS A 383 -26.60 8.14 23.05
C HIS A 383 -26.98 8.31 24.52
N ARG A 384 -25.99 8.06 25.36
CA ARG A 384 -26.07 8.21 26.81
C ARG A 384 -24.76 8.78 27.32
N CYS A 385 -24.77 9.68 28.27
CA CYS A 385 -23.54 10.25 28.82
C CYS A 385 -22.70 9.15 29.48
N ALA A 386 -21.43 9.05 29.11
CA ALA A 386 -20.50 8.07 29.71
C ALA A 386 -20.28 8.31 31.22
N ASN A 387 -20.50 9.54 31.68
CA ASN A 387 -20.16 9.98 33.03
C ASN A 387 -21.32 9.84 34.03
N CYS A 388 -22.55 10.15 33.60
CA CYS A 388 -23.74 10.18 34.47
C CYS A 388 -24.90 9.32 33.96
N GLY A 389 -24.80 8.73 32.76
CA GLY A 389 -25.85 7.88 32.23
C GLY A 389 -27.06 8.61 31.63
N HIS A 390 -27.01 9.93 31.46
CA HIS A 390 -28.16 10.70 30.95
C HIS A 390 -28.17 10.80 29.40
N GLY A 391 -29.35 10.69 28.77
CA GLY A 391 -29.48 10.72 27.30
C GLY A 391 -29.47 12.11 26.66
N GLY A 392 -29.54 13.19 27.46
CA GLY A 392 -29.66 14.56 26.96
C GLY A 392 -28.33 15.26 26.62
N HIS A 393 -27.18 14.72 27.07
CA HIS A 393 -25.88 15.35 26.84
C HIS A 393 -24.74 14.33 26.74
N GLY A 394 -23.64 14.73 26.11
CA GLY A 394 -22.39 13.98 26.08
C GLY A 394 -21.45 14.32 27.24
N ALA A 395 -20.46 13.47 27.47
CA ALA A 395 -19.46 13.65 28.53
C ALA A 395 -18.72 15.01 28.51
N SER A 396 -18.53 15.63 27.35
CA SER A 396 -17.91 16.97 27.20
C SER A 396 -18.70 18.10 27.87
N SER A 397 -20.01 17.90 28.03
CA SER A 397 -20.94 18.88 28.59
C SER A 397 -21.55 18.38 29.91
N CYS A 398 -20.98 17.33 30.49
CA CYS A 398 -21.46 16.75 31.73
C CYS A 398 -20.95 17.53 32.94
N SER A 399 -21.88 17.99 33.79
CA SER A 399 -21.58 18.71 35.04
C SER A 399 -21.41 17.82 36.27
N ALA A 400 -21.46 16.48 36.09
CA ALA A 400 -21.50 15.48 37.17
C ALA A 400 -20.14 15.16 37.82
#